data_AF-A0A9D6PTB6-F1
#
_entry.id   AF-A0A9D6PTB6-F1
#
_cell.length_a   1.000
_cell.length_b   1.000
_cell.length_c   1.000
_cell.angle_alpha   90.00
_cell.angle_beta   90.00
_cell.angle_gamma   90.00
#
_symmetry.space_group_name_H-M   'P 1'
#
loop_
_entity.id
_entity.type
_entity.pdbx_description
1 polymer ?
#
loop_
_entity_poly.entity_id
_entity_poly.type
_entity_poly.pdbx_seq_one_letter_code
_entity_poly.pdbx_strand_id
1 'polypeptide(L)' 'MLFIIKILVSSVIIAFTSWLAGKRPVLAGFIIALPLTSMIGLFFSYAEFRNMEKINQFASSIFVAVPLSLVFFYPFY' A
#
# COMPACT_ATOMS: atom_id res chain seq x y z
N MET A 1 12.93 6.51 15.21
CA MET A 1 13.69 5.85 14.13
C MET A 1 12.80 5.16 13.10
N LEU A 2 11.80 4.35 13.49
CA LEU A 2 10.93 3.65 12.53
C LEU A 2 10.15 4.58 11.58
N PHE A 3 9.79 5.80 12.01
CA PHE A 3 9.10 6.77 11.15
C PHE A 3 9.87 7.12 9.86
N ILE A 4 11.17 7.41 9.96
CA ILE A 4 12.01 7.71 8.78
C ILE A 4 12.13 6.49 7.87
N ILE A 5 12.24 5.30 8.45
CA ILE A 5 12.31 4.05 7.68
C ILE A 5 11.01 3.82 6.90
N LYS A 6 9.83 4.07 7.50
CA LYS A 6 8.54 4.00 6.81
C LYS A 6 8.50 4.93 5.60
N ILE A 7 9.01 6.16 5.75
CA ILE A 7 9.07 7.15 4.67
C ILE A 7 9.97 6.63 3.54
N LEU A 8 11.20 6.20 3.86
CA LEU A 8 12.15 5.73 2.85
C LEU A 8 11.64 4.51 2.09
N VAL A 9 11.08 3.52 2.79
CA VAL A 9 10.53 2.32 2.15
C VAL A 9 9.36 2.69 1.23
N SER A 10 8.44 3.54 1.71
CA SER A 10 7.29 3.96 0.92
C SER A 10 7.69 4.78 -0.31
N SER A 11 8.62 5.73 -0.14
CA SER A 11 9.07 6.59 -1.23
C SER A 11 9.84 5.82 -2.31
N VAL A 12 10.66 4.82 -1.92
CA VAL A 12 11.37 3.95 -2.87
C VAL A 12 10.39 3.14 -3.71
N ILE A 13 9.35 2.55 -3.11
CA ILE A 13 8.35 1.77 -3.83
C ILE A 13 7.59 2.64 -4.85
N ILE A 14 7.20 3.86 -4.44
CA ILE A 14 6.51 4.81 -5.33
C ILE A 14 7.42 5.24 -6.47
N ALA A 15 8.65 5.66 -6.17
CA ALA A 15 9.62 6.11 -7.17
C ALA A 15 9.95 5.00 -8.17
N PHE A 16 10.17 3.77 -7.69
CA PHE A 16 10.44 2.61 -8.53
C PHE A 16 9.26 2.31 -9.46
N THR A 17 8.04 2.27 -8.92
CA THR A 17 6.85 1.94 -9.72
C THR A 17 6.53 3.02 -10.75
N SER A 18 6.71 4.30 -10.38
CA SER A 18 6.55 5.43 -11.30
C SER A 18 7.56 5.39 -12.45
N TRP A 19 8.82 5.08 -12.17
CA TRP A 19 9.83 4.90 -13.22
C TRP A 19 9.52 3.69 -14.11
N LEU A 20 9.08 2.59 -13.51
CA LEU A 20 8.72 1.37 -14.23
C LEU A 20 7.51 1.59 -15.14
N ALA A 21 6.57 2.46 -14.77
CA ALA A 21 5.42 2.79 -15.60
C ALA A 21 5.83 3.37 -16.97
N GLY A 22 6.93 4.14 -17.04
CA GLY A 22 7.46 4.65 -18.30
C GLY A 22 8.07 3.58 -19.21
N LYS A 23 8.39 2.40 -18.69
CA LYS A 23 9.04 1.30 -19.43
C LYS A 23 8.11 0.11 -19.67
N ARG A 24 7.32 -0.26 -18.66
CA ARG A 24 6.41 -1.42 -18.63
C ARG A 24 5.12 -1.04 -17.90
N PRO A 25 4.21 -0.27 -18.54
CA PRO A 25 3.00 0.25 -17.90
C PRO A 25 2.12 -0.82 -17.24
N VAL A 26 1.91 -1.96 -17.92
CA VAL A 26 1.08 -3.07 -17.40
C VAL A 26 1.66 -3.63 -16.10
N LEU A 27 2.98 -3.83 -16.05
CA LEU A 27 3.64 -4.40 -14.86
C LEU A 27 3.70 -3.39 -13.72
N ALA A 28 3.89 -2.10 -14.02
CA ALA A 28 3.81 -1.04 -13.02
C ALA A 28 2.38 -0.88 -12.45
N GLY A 29 1.37 -0.95 -13.31
CA GLY A 29 -0.04 -0.95 -12.92
C GLY A 29 -0.38 -2.13 -12.02
N PHE A 30 0.13 -3.32 -12.32
CA PHE A 30 -0.01 -4.48 -11.44
C PHE A 30 0.63 -4.24 -10.06
N ILE A 31 1.87 -3.72 -10.02
CA ILE A 31 2.57 -3.43 -8.75
C ILE A 31 1.83 -2.37 -7.94
N ILE A 32 1.37 -1.28 -8.55
CA ILE A 32 0.66 -0.20 -7.84
C ILE A 32 -0.73 -0.65 -7.35
N ALA A 33 -1.36 -1.60 -8.05
CA ALA A 33 -2.66 -2.17 -7.66
C ALA A 33 -2.56 -3.14 -6.48
N LEU A 34 -1.37 -3.70 -6.22
CA LEU A 34 -1.15 -4.46 -4.99
C LEU A 34 -1.32 -3.54 -3.77
N PRO A 35 -1.87 -4.04 -2.65
CA PRO A 35 -2.09 -3.24 -1.44
C PRO A 35 -0.77 -3.00 -0.65
N LEU A 36 0.31 -2.58 -1.32
CA LEU A 36 1.66 -2.45 -0.76
C LEU A 36 1.69 -1.50 0.44
N THR A 37 1.00 -0.36 0.35
CA THR A 37 0.88 0.59 1.46
C THR A 37 0.19 -0.01 2.67
N SER A 38 -0.85 -0.82 2.44
CA SER A 38 -1.56 -1.54 3.50
C SER A 38 -0.67 -2.62 4.13
N MET A 39 0.08 -3.37 3.31
CA MET A 39 1.03 -4.38 3.79
C MET A 39 2.12 -3.76 4.67
N ILE A 40 2.70 -2.64 4.24
CA ILE A 40 3.73 -1.91 5.01
C ILE A 40 3.13 -1.35 6.31
N GLY A 41 1.93 -0.76 6.24
CA GLY A 41 1.22 -0.24 7.39
C GLY A 41 0.94 -1.31 8.44
N LEU A 42 0.42 -2.47 8.02
CA LEU A 42 0.17 -3.61 8.89
C LEU A 42 1.45 -4.16 9.50
N PHE A 43 2.51 -4.33 8.68
CA PHE A 43 3.80 -4.82 9.14
C PHE A 43 4.39 -3.94 10.24
N PHE A 44 4.49 -2.62 10.01
CA PHE A 44 5.03 -1.71 11.01
C PHE A 44 4.11 -1.51 12.21
N SER A 45 2.78 -1.55 12.02
CA SER A 45 1.84 -1.50 13.13
C SER A 45 2.00 -2.72 14.06
N TYR A 46 2.20 -3.91 13.50
CA TYR A 46 2.53 -5.09 14.29
C TYR A 46 3.87 -4.95 15.00
N ALA A 47 4.91 -4.52 14.28
CA ALA A 47 6.25 -4.38 14.82
C ALA A 47 6.31 -3.39 16.01
N GLU A 48 5.54 -2.30 15.96
CA GLU A 48 5.54 -1.25 16.99
C GLU A 48 4.63 -1.57 18.18
N PHE A 49 3.39 -1.99 17.92
CA PHE A 49 2.37 -2.07 18.98
C PHE A 49 2.12 -3.48 19.47
N ARG A 50 2.47 -4.52 18.69
CA ARG A 50 2.23 -5.94 18.99
C ARG A 50 0.81 -6.27 19.48
N ASN A 51 -0.17 -5.44 19.11
CA ASN A 51 -1.56 -5.56 19.53
C ASN A 51 -2.38 -6.16 18.38
N MET A 52 -2.68 -7.45 18.46
CA MET A 52 -3.39 -8.19 17.41
C MET A 52 -4.83 -7.70 17.21
N GLU A 53 -5.50 -7.19 18.25
CA GLU A 53 -6.85 -6.64 18.13
C GLU A 53 -6.85 -5.41 17.21
N LYS A 54 -5.95 -4.45 17.45
CA LYS A 54 -5.79 -3.26 16.60
C LYS A 54 -5.38 -3.61 15.17
N ILE A 55 -4.58 -4.65 14.98
CA ILE A 55 -4.12 -5.09 13.66
C ILE A 55 -5.25 -5.74 12.88
N ASN A 56 -6.06 -6.58 13.53
CA ASN A 56 -7.24 -7.19 12.92
C ASN A 56 -8.28 -6.12 12.55
N GLN A 57 -8.49 -5.13 13.43
CA GLN A 57 -9.35 -3.99 13.14
C GLN A 57 -8.82 -3.18 11.94
N PHE A 58 -7.52 -2.92 11.89
CA PHE A 58 -6.91 -2.18 10.78
C PHE A 58 -7.01 -2.95 9.45
N ALA A 59 -6.70 -4.25 9.45
CA ALA A 59 -6.84 -5.10 8.27
C ALA A 59 -8.30 -5.18 7.78
N SER A 60 -9.26 -5.29 8.71
CA SER A 60 -10.68 -5.30 8.38
C SER A 60 -11.15 -3.98 7.77
N SER A 61 -10.67 -2.84 8.30
CA SER A 61 -11.02 -1.53 7.73
C SER A 61 -10.44 -1.36 6.32
N ILE A 62 -9.21 -1.81 6.09
CA ILE A 62 -8.59 -1.84 4.75
C ILE A 62 -9.45 -2.68 3.80
N PHE A 63 -9.85 -3.90 4.21
CA PHE A 63 -10.64 -4.80 3.37
C PHE A 63 -11.96 -4.16 2.91
N VAL A 64 -12.66 -3.45 3.80
CA VAL A 64 -13.90 -2.74 3.46
C VAL A 64 -13.63 -1.53 2.54
N ALA A 65 -12.49 -0.86 2.69
CA ALA A 65 -12.11 0.29 1.89
C ALA A 65 -11.61 -0.08 0.48
N VAL A 66 -11.10 -1.30 0.27
CA VAL A 66 -10.57 -1.73 -1.04
C VAL A 66 -11.63 -1.67 -2.16
N PRO A 67 -12.86 -2.19 -2.00
CA PRO A 67 -13.90 -2.03 -3.02
C PRO A 67 -14.20 -0.55 -3.33
N LEU A 68 -14.17 0.32 -2.32
CA LEU A 68 -14.38 1.75 -2.52
C LEU A 68 -13.26 2.38 -3.36
N SER A 69 -12.03 1.93 -3.20
CA SER A 69 -10.91 2.42 -4.03
C SER A 69 -11.00 1.97 -5.48
N LEU A 70 -11.73 0.89 -5.80
CA LEU A 70 -11.96 0.48 -7.19
C LEU A 70 -12.77 1.51 -7.98
N VAL A 71 -13.67 2.26 -7.32
CA VAL A 71 -14.48 3.32 -7.96
C VAL A 71 -13.60 4.41 -8.57
N PHE A 72 -12.41 4.65 -8.01
CA PHE A 72 -11.43 5.60 -8.57
C PHE A 72 -11.06 5.27 -10.03
N PHE A 73 -11.05 3.98 -10.41
CA PHE A 73 -10.64 3.55 -11.74
C PHE A 73 -11.75 3.66 -12.80
N TYR A 74 -12.99 3.96 -12.41
CA TYR A 74 -14.14 4.03 -13.32
C TYR A 74 -13.94 5.00 -14.51
N PRO A 75 -13.36 6.20 -14.36
CA PRO A 75 -13.16 7.14 -15.47
C PRO A 75 -12.03 6.78 -16.46
N PHE A 76 -11.25 5.75 -16.16
CA PHE A 76 -10.07 5.36 -16.95
C PHE A 76 -10.34 4.18 -17.90
N TYR A 77 -11.61 3.78 -18.00
CA TYR A 77 -12.14 2.75 -18.90
C TYR A 77 -13.02 3.35 -19.99
#